data_AF-A0A7R9FSZ4-F1
#
_entry.id   AF-A0A7R9FSZ4-F1
#
_cell.length_a   1.000
_cell.length_b   1.000
_cell.length_c   1.000
_cell.angle_alpha   90.00
_cell.angle_beta   90.00
_cell.angle_gamma   90.00
#
_symmetry.space_group_name_H-M   'P 1'
#
loop_
_entity.id
_entity.type
_entity.pdbx_description
1 polymer ?
#
loop_
_entity_poly.entity_id
_entity_poly.type
_entity_poly.pdbx_seq_one_letter_code
_entity_poly.pdbx_strand_id
1 'polypeptide(L)'
;MIFLSSSRDPDDMDIYSAGFLEPPVASDALIGRTLACYVAEGFRRLKYGDRFFFTHAGLPNSFTPEQVQVIANRKLGDVICDNSVATSLQPLVMRPAGAGNSPVSCASRPPMDLTPWQESD
;
A
#
# COMPACT_ATOMS: atom_id res chain seq x y z
N MET A 1 16.36 10.82 21.19
CA MET A 1 17.73 11.31 21.48
C MET A 1 18.44 10.55 22.62
N ILE A 2 17.83 9.52 23.24
CA ILE A 2 18.44 8.72 24.32
C ILE A 2 19.43 7.66 23.78
N PHE A 3 19.22 7.16 22.55
CA PHE A 3 20.05 6.09 21.97
C PHE A 3 21.44 6.57 21.53
N LEU A 4 21.56 7.79 21.00
CA LEU A 4 22.85 8.36 20.60
C LEU A 4 23.81 8.58 21.77
N SER A 5 23.30 8.67 23.01
CA SER A 5 24.15 8.77 24.21
C SER A 5 24.56 7.42 24.79
N SER A 6 23.95 6.32 24.34
CA SER A 6 24.21 4.97 24.87
C SER A 6 25.12 4.13 23.96
N SER A 7 25.13 4.38 22.65
CA SER A 7 26.05 3.72 21.70
C SER A 7 27.30 4.56 21.51
N ARG A 8 28.48 3.95 21.69
CA ARG A 8 29.76 4.62 21.48
C ARG A 8 30.15 4.67 20.00
N ASP A 9 29.66 3.71 19.22
CA ASP A 9 29.90 3.57 17.78
C ASP A 9 28.53 3.38 17.06
N PRO A 10 28.27 4.07 15.93
CA PRO A 10 27.10 3.82 15.10
C PRO A 10 26.94 2.35 14.66
N ASP A 11 28.04 1.61 14.49
CA ASP A 11 28.02 0.22 14.05
C ASP A 11 27.47 -0.74 15.12
N ASP A 12 27.42 -0.31 16.39
CA ASP A 12 26.83 -1.07 17.50
C ASP A 12 25.30 -0.91 17.57
N MET A 13 24.71 -0.04 16.75
CA MET A 13 23.27 0.23 16.78
C MET A 13 22.49 -0.79 15.95
N ASP A 14 21.52 -1.45 16.59
CA ASP A 14 20.55 -2.28 15.87
C ASP A 14 19.79 -1.46 14.81
N ILE A 15 19.56 -2.09 13.64
CA ILE A 15 18.98 -1.42 12.46
C ILE A 15 17.55 -0.94 12.70
N TYR A 16 16.76 -1.65 13.52
CA TYR A 16 15.41 -1.20 13.85
C TYR A 16 15.50 0.09 14.66
N SER A 17 16.35 0.11 15.69
CA SER A 17 16.56 1.28 16.53
C SER A 17 17.15 2.46 15.75
N ALA A 18 18.21 2.23 14.96
CA ALA A 18 18.88 3.25 14.16
C ALA A 18 17.98 3.81 13.06
N GLY A 19 17.26 2.93 12.35
CA GLY A 19 16.44 3.32 11.21
C GLY A 19 15.28 4.27 11.55
N PHE A 20 14.66 4.11 12.72
CA PHE A 20 13.59 5.01 13.19
C PHE A 20 14.10 6.32 13.81
N LEU A 21 15.40 6.43 14.05
CA LEU A 21 16.01 7.69 14.49
C LEU A 21 16.33 8.63 13.34
N GLU A 22 16.35 8.13 12.10
CA GLU A 22 16.54 8.96 10.93
C GLU A 22 15.34 9.89 10.68
N PRO A 23 15.56 11.15 10.27
CA PRO A 23 14.48 12.02 9.87
C PRO A 23 13.80 11.48 8.59
N PRO A 24 12.47 11.66 8.43
CA PRO A 24 11.77 11.23 7.24
C PRO A 24 12.37 11.78 5.94
N VAL A 25 12.35 10.97 4.87
CA VAL A 25 12.92 11.34 3.56
C VAL A 25 12.20 12.52 2.87
N ALA A 26 10.93 12.74 3.21
CA ALA A 26 10.09 13.83 2.72
C ALA A 26 9.05 14.22 3.79
N SER A 27 8.40 15.37 3.61
CA SER A 27 7.41 15.90 4.58
C SER A 27 6.19 15.01 4.81
N ASP A 28 5.85 14.15 3.85
CA ASP A 28 4.74 13.19 3.92
C ASP A 28 5.20 11.74 4.10
N ALA A 29 6.51 11.53 4.29
CA ALA A 29 7.07 10.22 4.57
C ALA A 29 7.06 9.91 6.08
N LEU A 30 7.03 8.62 6.42
CA LEU A 30 7.07 8.13 7.80
C LEU A 30 8.45 7.64 8.24
N ILE A 31 9.34 7.36 7.30
CA ILE A 31 10.64 6.71 7.56
C ILE A 31 11.78 7.44 6.85
N GLY A 32 12.97 7.34 7.45
CA GLY A 32 14.21 7.90 6.90
C GLY A 32 14.76 7.12 5.71
N ARG A 33 15.88 7.61 5.17
CA ARG A 33 16.48 7.13 3.91
C ARG A 33 16.87 5.64 3.98
N THR A 34 17.43 5.19 5.09
CA THR A 34 17.92 3.82 5.25
C THR A 34 16.75 2.84 5.25
N LEU A 35 15.74 3.06 6.11
CA LEU A 35 14.54 2.21 6.13
C LEU A 35 13.77 2.31 4.80
N ALA A 36 13.70 3.48 4.17
CA ALA A 36 13.08 3.62 2.85
C ALA A 36 13.77 2.75 1.79
N CYS A 37 15.10 2.67 1.81
CA CYS A 37 15.86 1.78 0.93
C CYS A 37 15.53 0.30 1.18
N TYR A 38 15.57 -0.14 2.44
CA TYR A 38 15.26 -1.53 2.80
C TYR A 38 13.82 -1.92 2.44
N VAL A 39 12.85 -1.05 2.75
CA VAL A 39 11.44 -1.28 2.45
C VAL A 39 11.21 -1.31 0.93
N ALA A 40 11.78 -0.36 0.18
CA ALA A 40 11.67 -0.33 -1.27
C ALA A 40 12.27 -1.58 -1.92
N GLU A 41 13.46 -2.01 -1.48
CA GLU A 41 14.10 -3.23 -1.98
C GLU A 41 13.29 -4.48 -1.64
N GLY A 42 12.72 -4.55 -0.43
CA GLY A 42 11.81 -5.61 -0.02
C GLY A 42 10.58 -5.69 -0.92
N PHE A 43 9.86 -4.58 -1.12
CA PHE A 43 8.70 -4.52 -2.02
C PHE A 43 9.07 -4.83 -3.48
N ARG A 44 10.23 -4.38 -3.95
CA ARG A 44 10.72 -4.69 -5.30
C ARG A 44 10.93 -6.19 -5.47
N ARG A 45 11.58 -6.85 -4.51
CA ARG A 45 11.79 -8.31 -4.55
C ARG A 45 10.48 -9.09 -4.46
N LEU A 46 9.54 -8.65 -3.62
CA LEU A 46 8.22 -9.27 -3.52
C LEU A 46 7.45 -9.17 -4.84
N LYS A 47 7.46 -7.99 -5.48
CA LYS A 47 6.78 -7.78 -6.75
C LYS A 47 7.40 -8.62 -7.88
N TYR A 48 8.69 -8.43 -8.15
CA TYR A 48 9.33 -9.04 -9.32
C TYR A 48 9.78 -10.49 -9.10
N GLY A 49 9.85 -10.95 -7.86
CA GLY A 49 10.13 -12.35 -7.52
C GLY A 49 8.90 -13.24 -7.54
N ASP A 50 7.70 -12.66 -7.58
CA ASP A 50 6.44 -13.40 -7.60
C ASP A 50 5.91 -13.59 -9.03
N ARG A 51 5.93 -14.84 -9.51
CA ARG A 51 5.38 -15.21 -10.82
C ARG A 51 3.89 -14.88 -10.97
N PHE A 52 3.15 -14.79 -9.87
CA PHE A 52 1.72 -14.56 -9.84
C PHE A 52 1.33 -13.11 -9.51
N PHE A 53 2.29 -12.20 -9.42
CA PHE A 53 1.99 -10.80 -9.15
C PHE A 53 1.03 -10.25 -10.23
N PHE A 54 -0.10 -9.68 -9.81
CA PHE A 54 -1.27 -9.44 -10.67
C PHE A 54 -1.04 -8.52 -11.89
N THR A 55 0.05 -7.74 -11.90
CA THR A 55 0.39 -6.85 -13.02
C THR A 55 1.33 -7.50 -14.05
N HIS A 56 1.84 -8.70 -13.79
CA HIS A 56 2.66 -9.43 -14.76
C HIS A 56 1.81 -9.92 -15.92
N ALA A 57 2.26 -9.64 -17.15
CA ALA A 57 1.57 -9.98 -18.39
C ALA A 57 2.39 -10.99 -19.22
N GLY A 58 1.72 -11.67 -20.16
CA GLY A 58 2.37 -12.59 -21.09
C GLY A 58 2.67 -13.99 -20.54
N LEU A 59 2.19 -14.31 -19.33
CA LEU A 59 2.28 -15.66 -18.75
C LEU A 59 0.93 -16.38 -18.87
N PRO A 60 0.91 -17.72 -18.88
CA PRO A 60 -0.35 -18.49 -18.87
C PRO A 60 -1.28 -18.18 -17.69
N ASN A 61 -0.72 -17.69 -16.59
CA ASN A 61 -1.43 -17.33 -15.36
C ASN A 61 -1.64 -15.81 -15.19
N SER A 62 -1.36 -15.01 -16.22
CA SER A 62 -1.58 -13.57 -16.20
C SER A 62 -3.06 -13.24 -16.32
N PHE A 63 -3.51 -12.23 -15.57
CA PHE A 63 -4.80 -11.60 -15.83
C PHE A 63 -4.82 -10.91 -17.20
N THR A 64 -6.01 -10.77 -17.79
CA THR A 64 -6.18 -9.95 -19.00
C THR A 64 -6.02 -8.46 -18.66
N PRO A 65 -5.74 -7.58 -19.65
CA PRO A 65 -5.68 -6.14 -19.43
C PRO A 65 -6.95 -5.57 -18.76
N GLU A 66 -8.12 -6.08 -19.13
CA GLU A 66 -9.42 -5.67 -18.57
C GLU A 66 -9.52 -6.07 -17.10
N GLN A 67 -9.13 -7.30 -16.76
CA GLN A 67 -9.11 -7.81 -15.39
C GLN A 67 -8.13 -7.00 -14.51
N VAL A 68 -6.93 -6.69 -15.01
CA VAL A 68 -5.96 -5.85 -14.29
C VAL A 68 -6.53 -4.47 -14.02
N GLN A 69 -7.24 -3.87 -14.98
CA GLN A 69 -7.84 -2.55 -14.83
C GLN A 69 -8.93 -2.54 -13.75
N VAL A 70 -9.75 -3.59 -13.64
CA VAL A 70 -10.73 -3.71 -12.55
C VAL A 70 -10.02 -3.77 -11.19
N ILE A 71 -8.99 -4.61 -11.06
CA ILE A 71 -8.23 -4.75 -9.80
C ILE A 71 -7.55 -3.43 -9.41
N ALA A 72 -6.87 -2.78 -10.36
CA ALA A 72 -6.11 -1.56 -10.12
C ALA A 72 -6.99 -0.36 -9.72
N ASN A 73 -8.25 -0.33 -10.14
CA ASN A 73 -9.19 0.74 -9.81
C ASN A 73 -9.84 0.58 -8.43
N ARG A 74 -9.80 -0.62 -7.83
CA ARG A 74 -10.38 -0.87 -6.52
C ARG A 74 -9.57 -0.22 -5.41
N LYS A 75 -10.21 0.57 -4.55
CA LYS A 75 -9.57 1.23 -3.40
C LYS A 75 -9.84 0.45 -2.12
N LEU A 76 -8.93 0.54 -1.15
CA LEU A 76 -9.11 -0.08 0.17
C LEU A 76 -10.40 0.40 0.87
N GLY A 77 -10.76 1.68 0.69
CA GLY A 77 -12.02 2.20 1.23
C GLY A 77 -13.24 1.50 0.64
N ASP A 78 -13.19 1.13 -0.62
CA ASP A 78 -14.31 0.42 -1.25
C ASP A 78 -14.44 -1.00 -0.68
N VAL A 79 -13.31 -1.70 -0.49
CA VAL A 79 -13.26 -3.02 0.16
C VAL A 79 -13.85 -2.97 1.57
N ILE A 80 -13.53 -1.93 2.35
CA ILE A 80 -14.08 -1.76 3.70
C ILE A 80 -15.59 -1.52 3.64
N CYS A 81 -16.09 -0.70 2.71
CA CYS A 81 -17.52 -0.45 2.56
C CYS A 81 -18.30 -1.72 2.21
N ASP A 82 -17.77 -2.57 1.33
CA ASP A 82 -18.45 -3.81 0.93
C ASP A 82 -18.52 -4.85 2.06
N ASN A 83 -17.56 -4.81 2.99
CA ASN A 83 -17.33 -5.90 3.95
C ASN A 83 -17.46 -5.48 5.42
N SER A 84 -18.04 -4.30 5.71
CA SER A 84 -18.20 -3.82 7.09
C SER A 84 -19.52 -3.07 7.27
N VAL A 85 -19.80 -2.67 8.51
CA VAL A 85 -20.96 -1.82 8.86
C VAL A 85 -20.70 -0.32 8.62
N ALA A 86 -19.55 0.04 8.04
CA ALA A 86 -19.23 1.43 7.76
C ALA A 86 -20.21 2.03 6.74
N THR A 87 -20.75 3.21 7.05
CA THR A 87 -21.66 3.93 6.15
C THR A 87 -20.99 5.08 5.41
N SER A 88 -19.83 5.54 5.90
CA SER A 88 -19.06 6.64 5.31
C SER A 88 -17.57 6.50 5.66
N LEU A 89 -16.72 6.80 4.69
CA LEU A 89 -15.25 6.73 4.81
C LEU A 89 -14.59 7.80 3.94
N GLN A 90 -13.43 8.29 4.35
CA GLN A 90 -12.62 9.17 3.52
C GLN A 90 -12.11 8.43 2.25
N PRO A 91 -11.95 9.13 1.10
CA PRO A 91 -11.42 8.51 -0.12
C PRO A 91 -10.01 7.92 0.02
N LEU A 92 -9.10 8.62 0.71
CA LEU A 92 -7.74 8.16 0.99
C LEU A 92 -7.66 7.63 2.41
N VAL A 93 -8.06 6.36 2.60
CA VAL A 93 -8.23 5.77 3.95
C VAL A 93 -6.95 5.67 4.78
N MET A 94 -5.78 5.67 4.15
CA MET A 94 -4.48 5.69 4.85
C MET A 94 -4.05 7.09 5.29
N ARG A 95 -4.83 8.13 4.94
CA ARG A 95 -4.62 9.50 5.39
C ARG A 95 -5.72 9.89 6.39
N PRO A 96 -5.43 10.79 7.34
CA PRO A 96 -6.45 11.34 8.22
C PRO A 96 -7.60 11.98 7.42
N ALA A 97 -8.81 11.89 7.98
CA ALA A 97 -9.95 12.61 7.45
C ALA A 97 -9.76 14.13 7.65
N GLY A 98 -10.20 14.93 6.68
CA GLY A 98 -10.07 16.39 6.76
C GLY A 98 -10.42 17.10 5.46
N ALA A 99 -10.02 18.38 5.36
CA ALA A 99 -10.18 19.15 4.12
C ALA A 99 -9.47 18.44 2.96
N GLY A 100 -10.19 18.21 1.85
CA GLY A 100 -9.67 17.45 0.69
C GLY A 100 -9.65 15.92 0.86
N ASN A 101 -10.03 15.39 2.02
CA ASN A 101 -10.17 13.96 2.29
C ASN A 101 -11.33 13.72 3.27
N SER A 102 -12.45 14.38 3.04
CA SER A 102 -13.61 14.28 3.93
C SER A 102 -14.36 12.96 3.68
N PRO A 103 -14.99 12.36 4.70
CA PRO A 103 -15.75 11.14 4.53
C PRO A 103 -16.86 11.27 3.48
N VAL A 104 -16.98 10.27 2.62
CA VAL A 104 -18.03 10.13 1.61
C VAL A 104 -18.84 8.87 1.89
N SER A 105 -20.12 8.90 1.53
CA SER A 105 -21.03 7.76 1.72
C SER A 105 -20.52 6.50 1.01
N CYS A 106 -20.57 5.35 1.68
CA CYS A 106 -20.29 4.07 1.05
C CYS A 106 -21.26 3.77 -0.10
N ALA A 107 -22.50 4.27 -0.04
CA ALA A 107 -23.49 4.07 -1.09
C ALA A 107 -23.13 4.75 -2.42
N SER A 108 -22.22 5.74 -2.42
CA SER A 108 -21.75 6.38 -3.65
C SER A 108 -20.56 5.66 -4.29
N ARG A 109 -20.09 4.54 -3.72
CA ARG A 109 -18.95 3.78 -4.24
C ARG A 109 -19.49 2.64 -5.11
N PRO A 110 -19.04 2.53 -6.38
CA PRO A 110 -19.50 1.45 -7.24
C PRO A 110 -18.98 0.10 -6.74
N PRO A 111 -19.76 -0.98 -6.90
CA PRO A 111 -19.28 -2.34 -6.67
C PRO A 111 -18.17 -2.70 -7.67
N MET A 112 -17.41 -3.75 -7.38
CA MET A 112 -16.42 -4.27 -8.31
C MET A 112 -17.11 -4.91 -9.52
N ASP A 113 -16.73 -4.49 -10.73
CA ASP A 113 -17.23 -5.07 -11.97
C ASP A 113 -16.50 -6.39 -12.28
N LEU A 114 -17.21 -7.51 -12.15
CA LEU A 114 -16.68 -8.84 -12.39
C LEU A 114 -16.97 -9.38 -13.80
N THR A 115 -17.54 -8.57 -14.69
CA THR A 115 -17.81 -8.99 -16.08
C THR A 115 -16.58 -9.54 -16.81
N PRO A 116 -15.33 -9.05 -16.59
CA PRO A 116 -14.15 -9.63 -17.26
C PRO A 116 -13.78 -11.06 -16.81
N TRP A 117 -14.45 -11.62 -15.79
CA TRP A 117 -14.26 -13.00 -15.33
C TRP A 117 -15.37 -13.94 -15.80
N GLN A 118 -16.32 -13.47 -16.61
CA GLN A 118 -17.34 -14.33 -17.18
C GLN A 118 -16.71 -15.27 -18.21
N GLU A 119 -16.81 -16.57 -17.95
CA GLU A 119 -16.47 -17.61 -18.92
C GLU A 119 -17.68 -17.87 -19.81
N SER A 120 -17.45 -18.04 -21.11
CA SER A 120 -18.48 -18.57 -22.01
C SER A 120 -18.52 -20.08 -21.83
N ASP A 121 -19.66 -20.60 -21.37
CA ASP A 121 -19.95 -22.04 -21.30
C ASP A 121 -19.69 -22.76 -22.64
#